data_AF-A0A511AKR8-F1
#
_entry.id   AF-A0A511AKR8-F1
#
_cell.length_a   1.000
_cell.length_b   1.000
_cell.length_c   1.000
_cell.angle_alpha   90.00
_cell.angle_beta   90.00
_cell.angle_gamma   90.00
#
_symmetry.space_group_name_H-M   'P 1'
#
loop_
_entity.id
_entity.type
_entity.pdbx_description
1 polymer ?
#
loop_
_entity_poly.entity_id
_entity_poly.type
_entity_poly.pdbx_seq_one_letter_code
_entity_poly.pdbx_strand_id
1 'polypeptide(L)'
;MYYVPIDSLRAQVARAQDHHHAVLADHLVFRSERKSSREFQDLFAITAVRERFLEPLAIGPETVVSIDASTFQQASIEPIPGNMTDTVAYGNRLFTTSDAGVFETQFDSRFDTQSPLLQVHTAPATAIVAGNGQFAASLGEVGLVTREVGFGDGDQWVDSVRDRVLETLAPYSRSVTRSSVHLVNYGESPVPDFIRATTQIERRANGFTETIVTDFDEPASLDQSLREVIGNHLTVDEVRAGEGFEVLGNANYRLLLLIGHEVRVLNMLARRDRALRVDPYRKIDVGQTMPNPFAHALSTQALRSGFLVEHVGGVHVLGDSGVTELADELVVQARTFPNSRRYVDTVILVREHSLDLVGFIDIDP
;
A
#
# COMPACT_ATOMS: atom_id res chain seq x y z
N MET A 1 -9.36 17.34 -21.28
CA MET A 1 -8.78 16.03 -21.69
C MET A 1 -9.96 15.12 -22.01
N TYR A 2 -9.95 14.40 -23.14
CA TYR A 2 -11.01 13.44 -23.46
C TYR A 2 -10.47 12.02 -23.25
N TYR A 3 -11.30 11.14 -22.72
CA TYR A 3 -11.05 9.72 -22.61
C TYR A 3 -12.20 8.98 -23.28
N VAL A 4 -11.94 7.78 -23.79
CA VAL A 4 -13.01 6.88 -24.21
C VAL A 4 -13.14 5.84 -23.10
N PRO A 5 -14.32 5.67 -22.46
CA PRO A 5 -14.52 4.57 -21.54
C PRO A 5 -14.19 3.27 -22.25
N ILE A 6 -13.34 2.46 -21.62
CA ILE A 6 -12.79 1.29 -22.27
C ILE A 6 -13.89 0.31 -22.70
N ASP A 7 -14.96 0.20 -21.91
CA ASP A 7 -16.11 -0.63 -22.27
C ASP A 7 -16.85 -0.14 -23.52
N SER A 8 -16.96 1.18 -23.73
CA SER A 8 -17.58 1.77 -24.92
C SER A 8 -16.72 1.55 -26.17
N LEU A 9 -15.40 1.68 -26.02
CA LEU A 9 -14.44 1.43 -27.09
C LEU A 9 -14.40 -0.06 -27.48
N ARG A 10 -14.39 -0.96 -26.48
CA ARG A 10 -14.55 -2.41 -26.66
C ARG A 10 -15.81 -2.77 -27.43
N ALA A 11 -16.95 -2.21 -27.01
CA ALA A 11 -18.24 -2.51 -27.63
C ALA A 11 -18.30 -2.09 -29.11
N GLN A 12 -17.61 -1.02 -29.51
CA GLN A 12 -17.56 -0.58 -30.92
C GLN A 12 -16.66 -1.48 -31.76
N VAL A 13 -15.50 -1.88 -31.22
CA VAL A 13 -14.61 -2.75 -31.99
C VAL A 13 -15.19 -4.15 -32.13
N ALA A 14 -15.82 -4.68 -31.07
CA ALA A 14 -16.50 -5.97 -31.10
C ALA A 14 -17.68 -6.04 -32.08
N ARG A 15 -18.30 -4.89 -32.42
CA ARG A 15 -19.39 -4.82 -33.40
C ARG A 15 -18.92 -4.63 -34.84
N ALA A 16 -17.77 -4.02 -35.03
CA ALA A 16 -17.23 -3.69 -36.36
C ALA A 16 -16.45 -4.85 -37.01
N GLN A 17 -16.09 -5.89 -36.24
CA GLN A 17 -15.20 -6.96 -36.68
C GLN A 17 -15.59 -8.33 -36.06
N ASP A 18 -14.88 -9.40 -36.42
CA ASP A 18 -15.08 -10.73 -35.84
C ASP A 18 -14.58 -10.85 -34.37
N HIS A 19 -14.91 -11.97 -33.72
CA HIS A 19 -14.56 -12.22 -32.31
C HIS A 19 -13.06 -12.13 -32.02
N HIS A 20 -12.21 -12.45 -33.00
CA HIS A 20 -10.75 -12.39 -32.82
C HIS A 20 -10.22 -10.95 -32.90
N HIS A 21 -10.76 -10.13 -33.81
CA HIS A 21 -10.45 -8.70 -33.88
C HIS A 21 -11.00 -7.92 -32.68
N ALA A 22 -12.13 -8.34 -32.10
CA ALA A 22 -12.64 -7.81 -30.85
C ALA A 22 -11.63 -8.01 -29.70
N VAL A 23 -11.07 -9.21 -29.59
CA VAL A 23 -10.03 -9.56 -28.59
C VAL A 23 -8.74 -8.78 -28.83
N LEU A 24 -8.35 -8.60 -30.10
CA LEU A 24 -7.14 -7.87 -30.47
C LEU A 24 -7.29 -6.36 -30.25
N ALA A 25 -8.49 -5.82 -30.42
CA ALA A 25 -8.78 -4.43 -30.14
C ALA A 25 -8.99 -4.14 -28.67
N ASP A 26 -9.62 -5.04 -27.90
CA ASP A 26 -9.58 -4.99 -26.45
C ASP A 26 -8.12 -4.80 -26.00
N HIS A 27 -7.22 -5.63 -26.54
CA HIS A 27 -5.79 -5.51 -26.27
C HIS A 27 -5.18 -4.14 -26.67
N LEU A 28 -5.47 -3.61 -27.86
CA LEU A 28 -4.93 -2.32 -28.34
C LEU A 28 -5.53 -1.11 -27.62
N VAL A 29 -6.76 -1.22 -27.13
CA VAL A 29 -7.48 -0.18 -26.38
C VAL A 29 -6.97 -0.09 -24.95
N PHE A 30 -6.66 -1.22 -24.34
CA PHE A 30 -5.95 -1.29 -23.05
C PHE A 30 -4.49 -0.79 -23.14
N ARG A 31 -3.98 -0.51 -24.35
CA ARG A 31 -2.62 -0.06 -24.64
C ARG A 31 -2.36 1.45 -24.48
N SER A 32 -3.26 2.23 -23.88
CA SER A 32 -2.88 3.57 -23.37
C SER A 32 -2.07 3.44 -22.07
N GLU A 33 -0.86 2.89 -22.15
CA GLU A 33 0.22 2.82 -21.13
C GLU A 33 -0.11 2.43 -19.66
N ARG A 34 -1.36 2.17 -19.29
CA ARG A 34 -1.77 1.97 -17.89
C ARG A 34 -2.81 0.87 -17.66
N LYS A 35 -3.27 0.14 -18.69
CA LYS A 35 -4.30 -0.90 -18.50
C LYS A 35 -4.18 -2.18 -19.34
N SER A 36 -3.06 -2.45 -20.01
CA SER A 36 -2.75 -3.85 -20.32
C SER A 36 -2.21 -4.43 -19.02
N SER A 37 -2.96 -5.34 -18.40
CA SER A 37 -2.47 -6.07 -17.25
C SER A 37 -1.13 -6.72 -17.62
N ARG A 38 -0.15 -6.71 -16.70
CA ARG A 38 1.22 -7.16 -16.97
C ARG A 38 1.23 -8.63 -17.44
N GLU A 39 0.25 -9.41 -16.95
CA GLU A 39 0.00 -10.80 -17.33
C GLU A 39 -0.25 -11.00 -18.84
N PHE A 40 -0.80 -10.01 -19.55
CA PHE A 40 -1.01 -10.11 -20.99
C PHE A 40 0.23 -9.74 -21.82
N GLN A 41 1.07 -8.83 -21.32
CA GLN A 41 2.36 -8.50 -21.95
C GLN A 41 3.32 -9.71 -21.88
N ASP A 42 3.24 -10.49 -20.80
CA ASP A 42 4.05 -11.68 -20.58
C ASP A 42 3.54 -12.89 -21.39
N LEU A 43 2.22 -13.05 -21.57
CA LEU A 43 1.61 -14.03 -22.50
C LEU A 43 2.04 -13.78 -23.96
N PHE A 44 2.21 -12.52 -24.34
CA PHE A 44 2.66 -12.09 -25.67
C PHE A 44 4.19 -12.12 -25.86
N ALA A 45 4.96 -12.30 -24.78
CA ALA A 45 6.40 -12.54 -24.86
C ALA A 45 6.72 -13.99 -25.33
N ILE A 46 5.76 -14.91 -25.15
CA ILE A 46 5.84 -16.28 -25.66
C ILE A 46 5.66 -16.27 -27.18
N THR A 47 6.72 -16.63 -27.91
CA THR A 47 6.77 -16.52 -29.39
C THR A 47 5.62 -17.24 -30.09
N ALA A 48 5.24 -18.43 -29.65
CA ALA A 48 4.13 -19.19 -30.25
C ALA A 48 2.74 -18.58 -30.00
N VAL A 49 2.52 -17.91 -28.87
CA VAL A 49 1.26 -17.20 -28.58
C VAL A 49 1.20 -15.91 -29.38
N ARG A 50 2.31 -15.17 -29.39
CA ARG A 50 2.48 -13.98 -30.23
C ARG A 50 2.22 -14.29 -31.70
N GLU A 51 2.80 -15.36 -32.23
CA GLU A 51 2.59 -15.78 -33.62
C GLU A 51 1.14 -16.13 -33.90
N ARG A 52 0.47 -16.89 -33.03
CA ARG A 52 -0.93 -17.31 -33.22
C ARG A 52 -1.95 -16.20 -32.98
N PHE A 53 -1.62 -15.24 -32.11
CA PHE A 53 -2.44 -14.08 -31.82
C PHE A 53 -2.30 -13.01 -32.91
N LEU A 54 -1.10 -12.84 -33.47
CA LEU A 54 -0.82 -11.93 -34.58
C LEU A 54 -1.01 -12.58 -35.97
N GLU A 55 -1.26 -13.89 -36.04
CA GLU A 55 -1.51 -14.67 -37.28
C GLU A 55 -2.51 -13.99 -38.24
N PRO A 56 -3.63 -13.39 -37.76
CA PRO A 56 -4.57 -12.69 -38.63
C PRO A 56 -4.04 -11.36 -39.20
N LEU A 57 -3.16 -10.69 -38.44
CA LEU A 57 -2.53 -9.43 -38.85
C LEU A 57 -1.38 -9.66 -39.86
N ALA A 58 -0.80 -10.86 -39.88
CA ALA A 58 0.26 -11.22 -40.81
C ALA A 58 -0.24 -11.44 -42.25
N ILE A 59 -1.56 -11.58 -42.45
CA ILE A 59 -2.15 -11.97 -43.75
C ILE A 59 -3.22 -10.96 -44.25
N GLY A 60 -3.65 -10.00 -43.43
CA GLY A 60 -4.74 -9.07 -43.77
C GLY A 60 -4.29 -7.67 -44.23
N PRO A 61 -5.04 -7.00 -45.14
CA PRO A 61 -4.88 -5.56 -45.38
C PRO A 61 -5.17 -4.78 -44.09
N GLU A 62 -4.53 -3.61 -43.95
CA GLU A 62 -4.63 -2.71 -42.79
C GLU A 62 -6.07 -2.56 -42.26
N THR A 63 -6.32 -3.04 -41.04
CA THR A 63 -7.64 -2.96 -40.39
C THR A 63 -7.83 -1.59 -39.76
N VAL A 64 -8.61 -0.72 -40.39
CA VAL A 64 -8.96 0.60 -39.87
C VAL A 64 -10.28 0.53 -39.10
N VAL A 65 -10.25 0.82 -37.80
CA VAL A 65 -11.47 0.95 -36.97
C VAL A 65 -11.77 2.43 -36.77
N SER A 66 -12.86 2.91 -37.37
CA SER A 66 -13.35 4.27 -37.13
C SER A 66 -14.05 4.34 -35.78
N ILE A 67 -13.44 5.03 -34.81
CA ILE A 67 -14.08 5.34 -33.53
C ILE A 67 -15.01 6.52 -33.75
N ASP A 68 -16.28 6.38 -33.36
CA ASP A 68 -17.22 7.50 -33.44
C ASP A 68 -16.80 8.61 -32.46
N ALA A 69 -16.77 9.85 -32.94
CA ALA A 69 -16.47 11.04 -32.15
C ALA A 69 -17.43 11.18 -30.94
N SER A 70 -18.64 10.64 -31.03
CA SER A 70 -19.61 10.60 -29.92
C SER A 70 -19.18 9.76 -28.71
N THR A 71 -18.15 8.91 -28.85
CA THR A 71 -17.66 7.99 -27.80
C THR A 71 -16.66 8.65 -26.85
N PHE A 72 -16.09 9.79 -27.26
CA PHE A 72 -15.15 10.53 -26.43
C PHE A 72 -15.90 11.22 -25.29
N GLN A 73 -15.58 10.83 -24.08
CA GLN A 73 -16.04 11.48 -22.86
C GLN A 73 -14.99 12.46 -22.37
N GLN A 74 -15.42 13.57 -21.80
CA GLN A 74 -14.49 14.50 -21.16
C GLN A 74 -14.05 13.90 -19.82
N ALA A 75 -12.73 13.82 -19.59
CA ALA A 75 -12.17 13.28 -18.35
C ALA A 75 -12.70 14.06 -17.15
N SER A 76 -13.27 13.32 -16.21
CA SER A 76 -13.95 13.82 -15.02
C SER A 76 -13.00 13.91 -13.81
N ILE A 77 -11.68 13.90 -14.00
CA ILE A 77 -10.70 14.05 -12.91
C ILE A 77 -9.55 14.93 -13.42
N GLU A 78 -9.15 15.91 -12.62
CA GLU A 78 -8.00 16.77 -12.93
C GLU A 78 -6.69 15.96 -12.79
N PRO A 79 -5.69 16.20 -13.66
CA PRO A 79 -4.41 15.49 -13.57
C PRO A 79 -3.66 15.86 -12.29
N ILE A 80 -3.05 14.87 -11.64
CA ILE A 80 -2.19 15.08 -10.47
C ILE A 80 -0.86 15.67 -10.96
N PRO A 81 -0.45 16.85 -10.47
CA PRO A 81 0.85 17.43 -10.81
C PRO A 81 2.00 16.56 -10.29
N GLY A 82 3.09 16.49 -11.05
CA GLY A 82 4.33 15.89 -10.58
C GLY A 82 4.42 14.37 -10.68
N ASN A 83 5.48 13.80 -10.09
CA ASN A 83 5.69 12.36 -10.00
C ASN A 83 5.02 11.82 -8.74
N MET A 84 4.11 10.86 -8.89
CA MET A 84 3.45 10.21 -7.76
C MET A 84 4.47 9.41 -6.93
N THR A 85 4.45 9.61 -5.62
CA THR A 85 5.33 8.91 -4.66
C THR A 85 4.60 7.82 -3.90
N ASP A 86 3.34 8.06 -3.51
CA ASP A 86 2.52 7.11 -2.78
C ASP A 86 1.01 7.38 -3.01
N THR A 87 0.18 6.38 -2.76
CA THR A 87 -1.28 6.45 -2.95
C THR A 87 -2.00 5.50 -2.03
N VAL A 88 -3.02 6.00 -1.33
CA VAL A 88 -3.87 5.20 -0.44
C VAL A 88 -5.34 5.50 -0.71
N ALA A 89 -6.18 4.46 -0.64
CA ALA A 89 -7.63 4.60 -0.73
C ALA A 89 -8.24 4.40 0.66
N TYR A 90 -9.20 5.25 1.01
CA TYR A 90 -10.02 5.07 2.21
C TYR A 90 -11.46 5.54 1.96
N GLY A 91 -12.42 4.63 2.16
CA GLY A 91 -13.80 4.85 1.76
C GLY A 91 -13.91 5.04 0.24
N ASN A 92 -14.54 6.14 -0.18
CA ASN A 92 -14.63 6.57 -1.57
C ASN A 92 -13.63 7.70 -1.91
N ARG A 93 -12.57 7.87 -1.11
CA ARG A 93 -11.55 8.88 -1.32
C ARG A 93 -10.22 8.22 -1.71
N LEU A 94 -9.54 8.85 -2.64
CA LEU A 94 -8.18 8.54 -3.05
C LEU A 94 -7.28 9.67 -2.58
N PHE A 95 -6.24 9.31 -1.84
CA PHE A 95 -5.23 10.25 -1.39
C PHE A 95 -3.92 9.91 -2.08
N THR A 96 -3.27 10.92 -2.65
CA THR A 96 -2.08 10.74 -3.46
C THR A 96 -1.02 11.75 -3.06
N THR A 97 0.23 11.30 -2.98
CA THR A 97 1.38 12.18 -2.76
C THR A 97 2.23 12.25 -4.01
N SER A 98 2.88 13.39 -4.20
CA SER A 98 3.81 13.63 -5.31
C SER A 98 4.92 14.58 -4.87
N ASP A 99 5.90 14.78 -5.74
CA ASP A 99 6.89 15.85 -5.61
C ASP A 99 6.28 17.28 -5.65
N ALA A 100 5.03 17.43 -6.07
CA ALA A 100 4.30 18.70 -6.12
C ALA A 100 3.36 18.92 -4.91
N GLY A 101 3.19 17.92 -4.03
CA GLY A 101 2.36 18.04 -2.84
C GLY A 101 1.50 16.82 -2.54
N VAL A 102 0.54 17.02 -1.64
CA VAL A 102 -0.46 16.03 -1.25
C VAL A 102 -1.81 16.40 -1.84
N PHE A 103 -2.47 15.43 -2.45
CA PHE A 103 -3.73 15.60 -3.15
C PHE A 103 -4.78 14.60 -2.69
N GLU A 104 -6.03 15.00 -2.80
CA GLU A 104 -7.19 14.19 -2.49
C GLU A 104 -8.25 14.35 -3.55
N THR A 105 -8.85 13.24 -3.95
CA THR A 105 -10.01 13.25 -4.82
C THR A 105 -10.99 12.16 -4.40
N GLN A 106 -12.25 12.32 -4.80
CA GLN A 106 -13.26 11.30 -4.62
C GLN A 106 -13.29 10.38 -5.84
N PHE A 107 -13.47 9.09 -5.61
CA PHE A 107 -13.84 8.16 -6.66
C PHE A 107 -15.26 7.66 -6.37
N ASP A 108 -16.24 8.08 -7.18
CA ASP A 108 -17.58 7.51 -7.14
C ASP A 108 -17.99 7.06 -8.53
N SER A 109 -17.95 5.75 -8.75
CA SER A 109 -18.35 5.10 -10.00
C SER A 109 -19.83 5.31 -10.38
N ARG A 110 -20.65 5.87 -9.48
CA ARG A 110 -22.08 6.12 -9.72
C ARG A 110 -22.37 7.49 -10.30
N PHE A 111 -21.39 8.40 -10.30
CA PHE A 111 -21.55 9.77 -10.79
C PHE A 111 -20.61 10.03 -11.96
N ASP A 112 -21.16 10.44 -13.10
CA ASP A 112 -20.39 10.87 -14.29
C ASP A 112 -19.78 12.28 -14.13
N THR A 113 -20.05 12.96 -13.02
CA THR A 113 -19.56 14.31 -12.73
C THR A 113 -18.09 14.33 -12.33
N GLN A 114 -17.39 15.39 -12.73
CA GLN A 114 -15.99 15.59 -12.41
C GLN A 114 -15.76 15.77 -10.91
N SER A 115 -15.04 14.82 -10.30
CA SER A 115 -14.58 14.97 -8.92
C SER A 115 -13.37 15.91 -8.92
N PRO A 116 -13.40 17.01 -8.14
CA PRO A 116 -12.27 17.92 -8.07
C PRO A 116 -11.04 17.21 -7.49
N LEU A 117 -9.86 17.65 -7.92
CA LEU A 117 -8.61 17.30 -7.26
C LEU A 117 -8.27 18.43 -6.28
N LEU A 118 -8.26 18.11 -4.99
CA LEU A 118 -7.99 19.09 -3.95
C LEU A 118 -6.55 18.92 -3.47
N GLN A 119 -5.79 20.02 -3.46
CA GLN A 119 -4.47 20.03 -2.84
C GLN A 119 -4.65 20.18 -1.33
N VAL A 120 -4.24 19.15 -0.59
CA VAL A 120 -4.29 19.11 0.88
C VAL A 120 -3.08 19.84 1.46
N HIS A 121 -1.91 19.67 0.84
CA HIS A 121 -0.68 20.31 1.27
C HIS A 121 0.25 20.56 0.08
N THR A 122 1.04 21.64 0.13
CA THR A 122 1.94 22.03 -0.96
C THR A 122 3.32 21.39 -0.88
N ALA A 123 3.79 21.04 0.32
CA ALA A 123 5.07 20.34 0.48
C ALA A 123 4.99 18.89 -0.03
N PRO A 124 6.07 18.39 -0.64
CA PRO A 124 6.14 17.01 -1.11
C PRO A 124 6.01 16.03 0.05
N ALA A 125 5.38 14.89 -0.21
CA ALA A 125 5.27 13.79 0.74
C ALA A 125 5.90 12.53 0.16
N THR A 126 6.50 11.74 1.05
CA THR A 126 7.13 10.45 0.72
C THR A 126 6.22 9.27 1.00
N ALA A 127 5.32 9.39 1.99
CA ALA A 127 4.44 8.33 2.42
C ALA A 127 3.11 8.89 2.95
N ILE A 128 2.04 8.12 2.76
CA ILE A 128 0.69 8.48 3.18
C ILE A 128 -0.06 7.29 3.76
N VAL A 129 -0.79 7.52 4.85
CA VAL A 129 -1.68 6.51 5.45
C VAL A 129 -3.07 7.10 5.67
N ALA A 130 -4.12 6.33 5.36
CA ALA A 130 -5.51 6.75 5.57
C ALA A 130 -6.37 5.60 6.08
N GLY A 131 -7.33 5.91 6.96
CA GLY A 131 -8.29 4.98 7.55
C GLY A 131 -8.66 5.25 9.00
N ASN A 132 -9.67 4.56 9.51
CA ASN A 132 -10.26 4.80 10.84
C ASN A 132 -10.60 6.28 11.08
N GLY A 133 -11.06 6.98 10.03
CA GLY A 133 -11.44 8.39 10.09
C GLY A 133 -10.26 9.36 10.15
N GLN A 134 -9.04 8.91 9.86
CA GLN A 134 -7.84 9.76 9.88
C GLN A 134 -7.02 9.58 8.61
N PHE A 135 -6.35 10.64 8.22
CA PHE A 135 -5.28 10.68 7.22
C PHE A 135 -4.01 11.18 7.90
N ALA A 136 -2.86 10.64 7.54
CA ALA A 136 -1.56 11.22 7.89
C ALA A 136 -0.58 11.15 6.72
N ALA A 137 0.27 12.16 6.57
CA ALA A 137 1.29 12.23 5.52
C ALA A 137 2.64 12.68 6.07
N SER A 138 3.69 12.04 5.58
CA SER A 138 5.08 12.28 5.93
C SER A 138 5.69 13.30 4.97
N LEU A 139 6.07 14.48 5.46
CA LEU A 139 6.48 15.64 4.66
C LEU A 139 7.96 16.04 4.85
N GLY A 140 8.81 15.12 5.29
CA GLY A 140 10.23 15.39 5.53
C GLY A 140 10.43 16.38 6.68
N GLU A 141 11.12 17.48 6.38
CA GLU A 141 11.43 18.58 7.31
C GLU A 141 10.19 19.35 7.79
N VAL A 142 9.06 19.25 7.08
CA VAL A 142 7.79 19.86 7.52
C VAL A 142 7.13 19.01 8.61
N GLY A 143 7.51 17.74 8.71
CA GLY A 143 7.04 16.84 9.76
C GLY A 143 5.97 15.84 9.33
N LEU A 144 5.37 15.20 10.32
CA LEU A 144 4.22 14.31 10.14
C LEU A 144 2.96 15.13 10.37
N VAL A 145 2.12 15.26 9.35
CA VAL A 145 0.82 15.95 9.48
C VAL A 145 -0.33 14.96 9.48
N THR A 146 -1.40 15.28 10.19
CA THR A 146 -2.62 14.50 10.27
C THR A 146 -3.85 15.36 10.10
N ARG A 147 -4.97 14.75 9.68
CA ARG A 147 -6.29 15.34 9.80
C ARG A 147 -7.36 14.26 9.87
N GLU A 148 -8.47 14.61 10.50
CA GLU A 148 -9.68 13.81 10.45
C GLU A 148 -10.26 13.78 9.03
N VAL A 149 -10.68 12.60 8.61
CA VAL A 149 -11.34 12.34 7.33
C VAL A 149 -12.75 11.83 7.61
N GLY A 150 -13.74 12.63 7.23
CA GLY A 150 -15.13 12.21 7.29
C GLY A 150 -15.41 11.10 6.27
N PHE A 151 -15.70 9.91 6.78
CA PHE A 151 -16.08 8.77 5.95
C PHE A 151 -17.57 8.86 5.66
N GLY A 152 -17.93 8.89 4.38
CA GLY A 152 -19.32 9.01 3.95
C GLY A 152 -19.85 10.45 3.86
N ASP A 153 -18.98 11.46 3.86
CA ASP A 153 -19.34 12.87 3.68
C ASP A 153 -20.10 13.16 2.37
N GLY A 154 -20.15 12.19 1.44
CA GLY A 154 -20.90 12.29 0.20
C GLY A 154 -20.41 13.49 -0.60
N ASP A 155 -21.30 14.44 -0.86
CA ASP A 155 -21.03 15.66 -1.64
C ASP A 155 -20.37 16.77 -0.80
N GLN A 156 -20.40 16.69 0.53
CA GLN A 156 -19.82 17.70 1.44
C GLN A 156 -18.32 17.50 1.69
N TRP A 157 -17.72 16.50 1.04
CA TRP A 157 -16.32 16.15 1.25
C TRP A 157 -15.37 17.29 0.91
N VAL A 158 -15.68 18.11 -0.09
CA VAL A 158 -14.84 19.24 -0.51
C VAL A 158 -14.66 20.24 0.62
N ASP A 159 -15.76 20.58 1.32
CA ASP A 159 -15.74 21.49 2.47
C ASP A 159 -14.95 20.86 3.62
N SER A 160 -15.12 19.54 3.83
CA SER A 160 -14.32 18.79 4.81
C SER A 160 -12.81 18.83 4.52
N VAL A 161 -12.38 19.04 3.28
CA VAL A 161 -10.95 19.18 2.94
C VAL A 161 -10.49 20.61 3.17
N ARG A 162 -11.28 21.59 2.75
CA ARG A 162 -10.91 23.01 2.78
C ARG A 162 -10.93 23.61 4.18
N ASP A 163 -11.87 23.18 5.02
CA ASP A 163 -12.10 23.79 6.33
C ASP A 163 -11.29 23.11 7.45
N ARG A 164 -10.73 21.93 7.20
CA ARG A 164 -9.95 21.17 8.20
C ARG A 164 -8.50 21.63 8.20
N VAL A 165 -8.05 22.13 9.35
CA VAL A 165 -6.64 22.43 9.61
C VAL A 165 -5.86 21.12 9.74
N LEU A 166 -4.70 21.06 9.08
CA LEU A 166 -3.73 19.98 9.29
C LEU A 166 -3.04 20.20 10.64
N GLU A 167 -2.95 19.15 11.44
CA GLU A 167 -2.21 19.14 12.69
C GLU A 167 -0.85 18.50 12.48
N THR A 168 0.21 19.11 13.03
CA THR A 168 1.56 18.56 13.01
C THR A 168 1.79 17.69 14.26
N LEU A 169 1.95 16.38 14.07
CA LEU A 169 2.19 15.41 15.14
C LEU A 169 3.67 15.25 15.50
N ALA A 170 4.55 15.41 14.52
CA ALA A 170 5.99 15.33 14.73
C ALA A 170 6.70 16.38 13.86
N PRO A 171 7.78 17.01 14.35
CA PRO A 171 8.48 18.07 13.62
C PRO A 171 9.26 17.55 12.41
N TYR A 172 9.58 16.25 12.36
CA TYR A 172 10.26 15.60 11.24
C TYR A 172 9.66 14.23 10.97
N SER A 173 9.51 13.87 9.70
CA SER A 173 9.01 12.55 9.29
C SER A 173 9.56 12.18 7.92
N ARG A 174 10.31 11.07 7.84
CA ARG A 174 10.81 10.50 6.58
C ARG A 174 9.82 9.53 5.96
N SER A 175 9.12 8.76 6.80
CA SER A 175 8.07 7.83 6.40
C SER A 175 7.10 7.62 7.56
N VAL A 176 5.88 7.22 7.24
CA VAL A 176 4.85 6.87 8.23
C VAL A 176 4.13 5.59 7.82
N THR A 177 3.84 4.74 8.79
CA THR A 177 3.07 3.51 8.61
C THR A 177 2.05 3.35 9.73
N ARG A 178 1.21 2.30 9.65
CA ARG A 178 0.21 1.99 10.66
C ARG A 178 0.46 0.70 11.41
N SER A 179 0.29 0.77 12.72
CA SER A 179 0.23 -0.39 13.61
C SER A 179 -1.17 -0.48 14.19
N SER A 180 -2.05 -1.26 13.54
CA SER A 180 -3.49 -1.22 13.83
C SER A 180 -4.02 0.21 13.62
N VAL A 181 -4.59 0.83 14.66
CA VAL A 181 -5.09 2.21 14.65
C VAL A 181 -4.01 3.25 14.97
N HIS A 182 -2.82 2.83 15.38
CA HIS A 182 -1.72 3.71 15.79
C HIS A 182 -0.80 4.03 14.62
N LEU A 183 -0.06 5.13 14.71
CA LEU A 183 0.96 5.49 13.74
C LEU A 183 2.35 5.07 14.23
N VAL A 184 3.21 4.70 13.29
CA VAL A 184 4.63 4.49 13.51
C VAL A 184 5.35 5.48 12.60
N ASN A 185 6.06 6.44 13.19
CA ASN A 185 6.73 7.53 12.50
C ASN A 185 8.23 7.27 12.42
N TYR A 186 8.78 7.20 11.21
CA TYR A 186 10.21 7.05 10.98
C TYR A 186 10.82 8.45 10.84
N GLY A 187 11.38 8.95 11.95
CA GLY A 187 12.01 10.27 12.03
C GLY A 187 13.49 10.26 11.64
N GLU A 188 14.29 11.06 12.35
CA GLU A 188 15.76 11.10 12.18
C GLU A 188 16.46 9.90 12.83
N SER A 189 15.87 9.34 13.89
CA SER A 189 16.38 8.15 14.58
C SER A 189 16.19 6.89 13.72
N PRO A 190 17.13 5.91 13.78
CA PRO A 190 16.91 4.59 13.19
C PRO A 190 15.74 3.84 13.83
N VAL A 191 15.33 4.24 15.04
CA VAL A 191 14.17 3.71 15.74
C VAL A 191 12.96 4.61 15.47
N PRO A 192 11.82 4.05 15.00
CA PRO A 192 10.63 4.85 14.81
C PRO A 192 9.98 5.23 16.14
N ASP A 193 9.31 6.38 16.14
CA ASP A 193 8.42 6.77 17.22
C ASP A 193 7.06 6.10 17.06
N PHE A 194 6.46 5.73 18.18
CA PHE A 194 5.10 5.23 18.23
C PHE A 194 4.16 6.34 18.67
N ILE A 195 3.15 6.61 17.85
CA ILE A 195 2.15 7.64 18.11
C ILE A 195 0.84 6.93 18.40
N ARG A 196 0.46 6.94 19.68
CA ARG A 196 -0.74 6.26 20.14
C ARG A 196 -1.97 7.02 19.65
N ALA A 197 -3.01 6.26 19.33
CA ALA A 197 -4.29 6.77 18.90
C ALA A 197 -5.30 6.61 20.04
N THR A 198 -6.14 7.62 20.23
CA THR A 198 -7.37 7.51 21.00
C THR A 198 -8.51 7.20 20.04
N THR A 199 -9.29 6.18 20.37
CA THR A 199 -10.35 5.69 19.50
C THR A 199 -11.71 5.69 20.17
N GLN A 200 -12.73 5.93 19.37
CA GLN A 200 -14.13 5.74 19.73
C GLN A 200 -14.77 4.72 18.77
N ILE A 201 -15.73 3.95 19.29
CA ILE A 201 -16.58 3.11 18.45
C ILE A 201 -17.81 3.92 18.07
N GLU A 202 -17.99 4.15 16.78
CA GLU A 202 -19.15 4.83 16.24
C GLU A 202 -20.08 3.82 15.56
N ARG A 203 -21.39 3.96 15.82
CA ARG A 203 -22.43 3.19 15.14
C ARG A 203 -23.15 4.09 14.15
N ARG A 204 -23.01 3.76 12.87
CA ARG A 204 -23.61 4.54 11.79
C ARG A 204 -25.09 4.24 11.61
N ALA A 205 -25.79 5.14 10.92
CA ALA A 205 -27.22 5.02 10.63
C ALA A 205 -27.58 3.75 9.83
N ASN A 206 -26.67 3.23 9.01
CA ASN A 206 -26.83 1.96 8.29
C ASN A 206 -26.54 0.71 9.16
N GLY A 207 -26.31 0.89 10.45
CA GLY A 207 -26.00 -0.18 11.40
C GLY A 207 -24.53 -0.61 11.42
N PHE A 208 -23.67 -0.05 10.55
CA PHE A 208 -22.25 -0.38 10.52
C PHE A 208 -21.54 0.22 11.73
N THR A 209 -20.79 -0.62 12.44
CA THR A 209 -19.93 -0.19 13.56
C THR A 209 -18.49 -0.10 13.10
N GLU A 210 -17.86 1.03 13.41
CA GLU A 210 -16.50 1.35 13.02
C GLU A 210 -15.73 1.97 14.18
N THR A 211 -14.45 1.64 14.26
CA THR A 211 -13.51 2.30 15.16
C THR A 211 -12.96 3.53 14.46
N ILE A 212 -13.17 4.70 15.06
CA ILE A 212 -12.69 5.99 14.58
C ILE A 212 -11.59 6.47 15.53
N VAL A 213 -10.48 6.95 14.98
CA VAL A 213 -9.44 7.64 15.73
C VAL A 213 -9.87 9.09 15.91
N THR A 214 -10.00 9.51 17.16
CA THR A 214 -10.41 10.86 17.54
C THR A 214 -9.24 11.77 17.84
N ASP A 215 -8.10 11.20 18.23
CA ASP A 215 -6.93 11.97 18.64
C ASP A 215 -5.65 11.12 18.56
N PHE A 216 -4.49 11.76 18.54
CA PHE A 216 -3.17 11.15 18.63
C PHE A 216 -2.37 11.73 19.80
N ASP A 217 -1.77 10.88 20.62
CA ASP A 217 -0.86 11.31 21.68
C ASP A 217 0.46 11.81 21.08
N GLU A 218 1.29 12.49 21.88
CA GLU A 218 2.64 12.88 21.47
C GLU A 218 3.50 11.66 21.06
N PRO A 219 4.43 11.82 20.09
CA PRO A 219 5.34 10.75 19.69
C PRO A 219 6.16 10.20 20.87
N ALA A 220 6.10 8.89 21.06
CA ALA A 220 6.85 8.19 22.09
C ALA A 220 7.93 7.31 21.45
N SER A 221 9.19 7.59 21.79
CA SER A 221 10.32 6.80 21.29
C SER A 221 10.33 5.37 21.85
N LEU A 222 10.67 4.42 20.97
CA LEU A 222 10.90 3.02 21.30
C LEU A 222 12.36 2.72 21.67
N ASP A 223 13.24 3.73 21.62
CA ASP A 223 14.71 3.56 21.68
C ASP A 223 15.17 2.76 22.90
N GLN A 224 14.75 3.17 24.10
CA GLN A 224 15.21 2.54 25.32
C GLN A 224 14.81 1.06 25.36
N SER A 225 13.53 0.77 25.12
CA SER A 225 13.03 -0.59 25.17
C SER A 225 13.66 -1.47 24.08
N LEU A 226 13.87 -0.93 22.87
CA LEU A 226 14.55 -1.66 21.79
C LEU A 226 16.00 -1.96 22.15
N ARG A 227 16.75 -0.98 22.67
CA ARG A 227 18.14 -1.17 23.10
C ARG A 227 18.27 -2.19 24.22
N GLU A 228 17.33 -2.27 25.15
CA GLU A 228 17.31 -3.29 26.20
C GLU A 228 17.15 -4.71 25.63
N VAL A 229 16.33 -4.87 24.59
CA VAL A 229 16.13 -6.16 23.92
C VAL A 229 17.36 -6.52 23.05
N ILE A 230 17.89 -5.55 22.32
CA ILE A 230 19.00 -5.73 21.37
C ILE A 230 20.35 -5.86 22.09
N GLY A 231 20.55 -5.14 23.19
CA GLY A 231 21.81 -5.10 23.94
C GLY A 231 22.25 -6.46 24.53
N ASN A 232 21.36 -7.45 24.55
CA ASN A 232 21.70 -8.84 24.86
C ASN A 232 22.36 -9.59 23.68
N HIS A 233 22.37 -8.99 22.48
CA HIS A 233 22.77 -9.63 21.22
C HIS A 233 23.85 -8.88 20.45
N LEU A 234 24.05 -7.59 20.68
CA LEU A 234 25.10 -6.80 20.04
C LEU A 234 26.27 -6.54 20.99
N THR A 235 27.47 -6.47 20.42
CA THR A 235 28.66 -5.98 21.14
C THR A 235 28.56 -4.48 21.40
N VAL A 236 29.28 -3.99 22.41
CA VAL A 236 29.31 -2.57 22.80
C VAL A 236 29.74 -1.67 21.63
N ASP A 237 30.58 -2.18 20.73
CA ASP A 237 31.10 -1.44 19.58
C ASP A 237 30.06 -1.34 18.44
N GLU A 238 29.28 -2.40 18.18
CA GLU A 238 28.17 -2.39 17.20
C GLU A 238 27.02 -1.45 17.63
N VAL A 239 26.73 -1.41 18.93
CA VAL A 239 25.75 -0.46 19.50
C VAL A 239 26.25 0.98 19.39
N ARG A 240 27.57 1.22 19.51
CA ARG A 240 28.19 2.56 19.41
C ARG A 240 28.34 3.05 17.98
N ALA A 241 28.53 2.15 17.02
CA ALA A 241 28.62 2.48 15.60
C ALA A 241 27.26 2.85 14.98
N GLY A 242 26.14 2.49 15.62
CA GLY A 242 24.81 2.66 15.04
C GLY A 242 24.52 1.69 13.90
N GLU A 243 25.41 0.72 13.65
CA GLU A 243 25.37 -0.23 12.54
C GLU A 243 24.78 -1.59 12.93
N GLY A 244 24.18 -1.71 14.12
CA GLY A 244 23.78 -3.00 14.66
C GLY A 244 22.40 -3.52 14.25
N PHE A 245 21.47 -2.64 13.88
CA PHE A 245 20.11 -3.07 13.55
C PHE A 245 19.33 -2.07 12.68
N GLU A 246 18.30 -2.58 11.99
CA GLU A 246 17.38 -1.84 11.15
C GLU A 246 15.93 -2.28 11.42
N VAL A 247 14.98 -1.34 11.47
CA VAL A 247 13.55 -1.66 11.54
C VAL A 247 13.00 -1.73 10.12
N LEU A 248 12.72 -2.95 9.64
CA LEU A 248 12.28 -3.22 8.28
C LEU A 248 10.79 -2.91 8.03
N GLY A 249 9.98 -2.88 9.09
CA GLY A 249 8.55 -2.57 9.01
C GLY A 249 7.79 -2.91 10.28
N ASN A 250 6.48 -2.70 10.26
CA ASN A 250 5.60 -2.98 11.38
C ASN A 250 4.27 -3.60 10.92
N ALA A 251 3.64 -4.40 11.78
CA ALA A 251 2.35 -5.03 11.50
C ALA A 251 1.61 -5.34 12.81
N ASN A 252 0.45 -4.72 13.03
CA ASN A 252 -0.45 -5.01 14.16
C ASN A 252 0.26 -5.20 15.53
N TYR A 253 0.87 -4.14 16.07
CA TYR A 253 1.66 -4.15 17.30
C TYR A 253 2.93 -5.01 17.24
N ARG A 254 3.42 -5.35 16.05
CA ARG A 254 4.70 -6.03 15.86
C ARG A 254 5.66 -5.15 15.08
N LEU A 255 6.95 -5.28 15.36
CA LEU A 255 8.04 -4.70 14.59
C LEU A 255 8.87 -5.84 14.00
N LEU A 256 9.25 -5.70 12.74
CA LEU A 256 10.22 -6.55 12.08
C LEU A 256 11.58 -5.86 12.11
N LEU A 257 12.57 -6.51 12.72
CA LEU A 257 13.92 -5.99 12.87
C LEU A 257 14.92 -6.91 12.18
N LEU A 258 15.93 -6.31 11.57
CA LEU A 258 17.18 -6.95 11.19
C LEU A 258 18.23 -6.53 12.21
N ILE A 259 18.89 -7.47 12.87
CA ILE A 259 19.97 -7.23 13.84
C ILE A 259 21.22 -7.95 13.32
N GLY A 260 22.19 -7.22 12.77
CA GLY A 260 23.28 -7.78 11.99
C GLY A 260 22.74 -8.62 10.81
N HIS A 261 22.78 -9.93 10.96
CA HIS A 261 22.23 -10.90 10.00
C HIS A 261 21.01 -11.66 10.53
N GLU A 262 20.45 -11.31 11.68
CA GLU A 262 19.29 -12.02 12.22
C GLU A 262 18.02 -11.19 12.06
N VAL A 263 16.98 -11.78 11.45
CA VAL A 263 15.66 -11.17 11.45
C VAL A 263 14.87 -11.61 12.66
N ARG A 264 14.26 -10.64 13.35
CA ARG A 264 13.49 -10.87 14.57
C ARG A 264 12.19 -10.10 14.55
N VAL A 265 11.17 -10.69 15.14
CA VAL A 265 9.89 -10.02 15.39
C VAL A 265 9.79 -9.64 16.86
N LEU A 266 9.47 -8.37 17.12
CA LEU A 266 9.24 -7.86 18.46
C LEU A 266 7.79 -7.41 18.61
N ASN A 267 7.20 -7.65 19.78
CA ASN A 267 5.87 -7.15 20.12
C ASN A 267 5.96 -5.78 20.79
N MET A 268 5.25 -4.80 20.25
CA MET A 268 5.01 -3.49 20.86
C MET A 268 3.87 -3.57 21.88
N LEU A 269 4.22 -3.44 23.15
CA LEU A 269 3.28 -3.35 24.25
C LEU A 269 2.91 -1.89 24.51
N ALA A 270 1.94 -1.40 23.76
CA ALA A 270 1.39 -0.06 23.91
C ALA A 270 0.16 -0.07 24.85
N ARG A 271 0.34 -0.13 26.17
CA ARG A 271 -0.75 0.06 27.16
C ARG A 271 -0.82 1.52 27.61
N ARG A 272 -2.02 2.07 27.86
CA ARG A 272 -2.18 3.50 28.20
C ARG A 272 -1.58 3.87 29.56
N ASP A 273 -1.59 2.93 30.50
CA ASP A 273 -1.18 3.11 31.89
C ASP A 273 0.32 2.81 32.14
N ARG A 274 1.09 2.51 31.09
CA ARG A 274 2.48 2.07 31.21
C ARG A 274 3.35 2.64 30.10
N ALA A 275 4.64 2.75 30.39
CA ALA A 275 5.64 3.04 29.38
C ALA A 275 5.54 2.03 28.22
N LEU A 276 5.76 2.53 27.01
CA LEU A 276 5.83 1.71 25.81
C LEU A 276 7.00 0.74 25.95
N ARG A 277 6.75 -0.55 25.69
CA ARG A 277 7.76 -1.59 25.78
C ARG A 277 7.77 -2.44 24.52
N VAL A 278 8.91 -3.02 24.22
CA VAL A 278 9.04 -4.07 23.22
C VAL A 278 9.58 -5.33 23.87
N ASP A 279 9.02 -6.48 23.50
CA ASP A 279 9.46 -7.78 23.97
C ASP A 279 9.66 -8.73 22.77
N PRO A 280 10.59 -9.71 22.84
CA PRO A 280 10.75 -10.71 21.80
C PRO A 280 9.46 -11.48 21.52
N TYR A 281 9.06 -11.55 20.24
CA TYR A 281 7.90 -12.33 19.84
C TYR A 281 8.29 -13.78 19.51
N ARG A 282 8.23 -14.64 20.52
CA ARG A 282 8.74 -16.02 20.45
C ARG A 282 7.95 -16.97 19.54
N LYS A 283 6.77 -16.58 19.06
CA LYS A 283 5.98 -17.42 18.14
C LYS A 283 6.62 -17.49 16.74
N ILE A 284 7.35 -16.46 16.34
CA ILE A 284 7.98 -16.38 15.02
C ILE A 284 9.49 -16.50 15.20
N ASP A 285 10.02 -17.72 15.06
CA ASP A 285 11.47 -17.96 15.02
C ASP A 285 11.95 -18.00 13.56
N VAL A 286 12.46 -16.87 13.08
CA VAL A 286 12.93 -16.70 11.70
C VAL A 286 14.29 -17.35 11.50
N GLY A 287 15.15 -17.35 12.54
CA GLY A 287 16.57 -17.68 12.42
C GLY A 287 16.88 -19.16 12.23
N GLN A 288 16.00 -20.08 12.68
CA GLN A 288 16.21 -21.52 12.46
C GLN A 288 15.64 -22.03 11.12
N THR A 289 14.66 -21.32 10.55
CA THR A 289 13.89 -21.81 9.40
C THR A 289 14.51 -21.40 8.06
N MET A 290 15.39 -20.39 8.06
CA MET A 290 16.01 -19.88 6.83
C MET A 290 17.51 -19.54 7.01
N PRO A 291 18.42 -20.22 6.29
CA PRO A 291 19.86 -20.06 6.46
C PRO A 291 20.44 -18.77 5.86
N ASN A 292 19.72 -18.10 4.94
CA ASN A 292 20.10 -16.80 4.40
C ASN A 292 19.09 -15.74 4.84
N PRO A 293 19.43 -14.88 5.81
CA PRO A 293 18.54 -13.87 6.33
C PRO A 293 18.23 -12.80 5.28
N PHE A 294 17.11 -12.11 5.44
CA PHE A 294 16.63 -10.98 4.64
C PHE A 294 17.56 -9.75 4.72
N ALA A 295 18.86 -9.92 4.48
CA ALA A 295 19.88 -8.89 4.61
C ALA A 295 19.57 -7.66 3.75
N HIS A 296 18.77 -7.84 2.69
CA HIS A 296 18.21 -6.77 1.86
C HIS A 296 16.74 -7.03 1.58
N ALA A 297 15.86 -6.71 2.53
CA ALA A 297 14.43 -6.62 2.26
C ALA A 297 14.17 -5.48 1.26
N LEU A 298 13.53 -5.81 0.15
CA LEU A 298 13.10 -4.85 -0.88
C LEU A 298 11.79 -4.17 -0.48
N SER A 299 10.88 -4.94 0.11
CA SER A 299 9.62 -4.40 0.63
C SER A 299 9.13 -5.22 1.83
N THR A 300 8.53 -4.53 2.80
CA THR A 300 7.83 -5.16 3.93
C THR A 300 6.40 -4.66 3.95
N GLN A 301 5.45 -5.57 4.00
CA GLN A 301 4.03 -5.25 4.07
C GLN A 301 3.38 -5.93 5.27
N ALA A 302 2.39 -5.24 5.84
CA ALA A 302 1.68 -5.72 7.01
C ALA A 302 0.60 -6.74 6.65
N LEU A 303 0.55 -7.82 7.43
CA LEU A 303 -0.57 -8.76 7.54
C LEU A 303 -1.12 -8.68 8.98
N ARG A 304 -2.31 -9.22 9.24
CA ARG A 304 -2.80 -9.33 10.63
C ARG A 304 -2.00 -10.38 11.39
N SER A 305 -1.66 -11.49 10.75
CA SER A 305 -0.87 -12.58 11.32
C SER A 305 0.62 -12.28 11.41
N GLY A 306 1.12 -11.27 10.67
CA GLY A 306 2.53 -10.87 10.72
C GLY A 306 2.96 -10.04 9.53
N PHE A 307 3.95 -10.50 8.77
CA PHE A 307 4.60 -9.71 7.71
C PHE A 307 4.69 -10.49 6.41
N LEU A 308 4.56 -9.76 5.30
CA LEU A 308 5.03 -10.19 3.99
C LEU A 308 6.34 -9.47 3.70
N VAL A 309 7.40 -10.22 3.43
CA VAL A 309 8.74 -9.68 3.15
C VAL A 309 9.17 -10.13 1.77
N GLU A 310 9.42 -9.16 0.92
CA GLU A 310 10.01 -9.34 -0.41
C GLU A 310 11.50 -9.04 -0.31
N HIS A 311 12.34 -9.91 -0.86
CA HIS A 311 13.79 -9.77 -0.86
C HIS A 311 14.38 -10.39 -2.13
N VAL A 312 15.69 -10.25 -2.32
CA VAL A 312 16.38 -10.73 -3.53
C VAL A 312 16.24 -12.25 -3.74
N GLY A 313 16.08 -13.02 -2.66
CA GLY A 313 15.87 -14.47 -2.70
C GLY A 313 14.41 -14.91 -2.69
N GLY A 314 13.45 -14.00 -2.83
CA GLY A 314 12.04 -14.32 -3.01
C GLY A 314 11.08 -13.64 -2.05
N VAL A 315 9.92 -14.27 -1.80
CA VAL A 315 8.83 -13.69 -1.00
C VAL A 315 8.42 -14.63 0.11
N HIS A 316 8.42 -14.12 1.33
CA HIS A 316 8.12 -14.90 2.52
C HIS A 316 7.04 -14.24 3.36
N VAL A 317 6.21 -15.07 3.97
CA VAL A 317 5.31 -14.66 5.04
C VAL A 317 5.88 -15.10 6.37
N LEU A 318 6.02 -14.14 7.27
CA LEU A 318 6.42 -14.35 8.65
C LEU A 318 5.15 -14.20 9.50
N GLY A 319 4.51 -15.31 9.84
CA GLY A 319 3.25 -15.34 10.59
C GLY A 319 3.38 -16.16 11.88
N ASP A 320 2.32 -16.18 12.70
CA ASP A 320 2.26 -16.95 13.95
C ASP A 320 2.58 -18.45 13.78
N SER A 321 2.33 -19.02 12.59
CA SER A 321 2.64 -20.40 12.21
C SER A 321 4.11 -20.62 11.80
N GLY A 322 4.94 -19.58 11.81
CA GLY A 322 6.33 -19.59 11.39
C GLY A 322 6.58 -18.86 10.07
N VAL A 323 7.69 -19.20 9.42
CA VAL A 323 8.11 -18.60 8.16
C VAL A 323 7.68 -19.51 7.01
N THR A 324 6.87 -18.97 6.10
CA THR A 324 6.40 -19.67 4.90
C THR A 324 6.98 -18.99 3.66
N GLU A 325 7.77 -19.71 2.89
CA GLU A 325 8.17 -19.29 1.55
C GLU A 325 6.95 -19.35 0.63
N LEU A 326 6.63 -18.22 0.00
CA LEU A 326 5.59 -18.17 -1.03
C LEU A 326 6.19 -18.25 -2.43
N ALA A 327 7.37 -17.67 -2.60
CA ALA A 327 8.15 -17.74 -3.82
C ALA A 327 9.64 -17.80 -3.44
N ASP A 328 10.38 -18.68 -4.11
CA ASP A 328 11.84 -18.83 -4.08
C ASP A 328 12.54 -17.94 -5.13
N GLU A 329 11.77 -17.06 -5.78
CA GLU A 329 12.18 -16.15 -6.83
C GLU A 329 11.62 -14.75 -6.59
N LEU A 330 12.28 -13.74 -7.16
CA LEU A 330 11.76 -12.37 -7.17
C LEU A 330 10.41 -12.33 -7.89
N VAL A 331 9.40 -11.81 -7.20
CA VAL A 331 8.10 -11.54 -7.81
C VAL A 331 8.11 -10.14 -8.42
N VAL A 332 7.22 -9.92 -9.38
CA VAL A 332 7.06 -8.60 -10.00
C VAL A 332 6.51 -7.60 -9.00
N GLN A 333 5.57 -8.06 -8.17
CA GLN A 333 4.99 -7.27 -7.10
C GLN A 333 4.29 -8.19 -6.11
N ALA A 334 4.50 -7.94 -4.82
CA ALA A 334 3.68 -8.50 -3.77
C ALA A 334 2.70 -7.44 -3.26
N ARG A 335 1.46 -7.79 -2.93
CA ARG A 335 0.47 -6.87 -2.34
C ARG A 335 -0.30 -7.52 -1.21
N THR A 336 -0.61 -6.74 -0.19
CA THR A 336 -1.43 -7.13 0.97
C THR A 336 -2.67 -6.27 1.08
N PHE A 337 -3.64 -6.71 1.88
CA PHE A 337 -4.87 -5.96 2.16
C PHE A 337 -5.05 -5.71 3.67
N PRO A 338 -4.11 -5.03 4.35
CA PRO A 338 -4.09 -4.91 5.81
C PRO A 338 -5.36 -4.26 6.40
N ASN A 339 -6.09 -3.48 5.59
CA ASN A 339 -7.32 -2.80 6.00
C ASN A 339 -8.61 -3.56 5.60
N SER A 340 -8.50 -4.70 4.90
CA SER A 340 -9.67 -5.48 4.46
C SER A 340 -10.10 -6.47 5.55
N ARG A 341 -11.31 -6.35 6.09
CA ARG A 341 -11.85 -7.34 7.05
C ARG A 341 -11.85 -8.78 6.52
N ARG A 342 -11.99 -8.96 5.20
CA ARG A 342 -12.13 -10.27 4.55
C ARG A 342 -10.81 -10.83 4.02
N TYR A 343 -9.85 -9.96 3.71
CA TYR A 343 -8.60 -10.32 3.02
C TYR A 343 -7.36 -9.86 3.80
N VAL A 344 -7.50 -9.62 5.12
CA VAL A 344 -6.43 -9.06 5.97
C VAL A 344 -5.16 -9.91 5.99
N ASP A 345 -5.32 -11.23 5.86
CA ASP A 345 -4.24 -12.21 5.73
C ASP A 345 -4.29 -12.84 4.34
N THR A 346 -4.38 -12.00 3.31
CA THR A 346 -4.33 -12.43 1.91
C THR A 346 -3.25 -11.65 1.20
N VAL A 347 -2.46 -12.38 0.43
CA VAL A 347 -1.36 -11.87 -0.36
C VAL A 347 -1.66 -12.13 -1.83
N ILE A 348 -1.47 -11.11 -2.65
CA ILE A 348 -1.35 -11.29 -4.09
C ILE A 348 0.12 -11.28 -4.45
N LEU A 349 0.58 -12.34 -5.10
CA LEU A 349 1.88 -12.40 -5.75
C LEU A 349 1.64 -12.25 -7.24
N VAL A 350 2.16 -11.18 -7.80
CA VAL A 350 2.23 -11.00 -9.24
C VAL A 350 3.58 -11.55 -9.68
N ARG A 351 3.58 -12.69 -10.35
CA ARG A 351 4.77 -13.29 -10.97
C ARG A 351 4.79 -13.01 -12.46
N GLU A 352 5.89 -13.36 -13.11
CA GLU A 352 6.04 -13.24 -14.56
C GLU A 352 5.03 -14.10 -15.34
N HIS A 353 4.58 -15.23 -14.78
CA HIS A 353 3.73 -16.20 -15.50
C HIS A 353 2.44 -16.59 -14.75
N SER A 354 2.22 -16.08 -13.54
CA SER A 354 1.02 -16.37 -12.75
C SER A 354 0.65 -15.21 -11.84
N LEU A 355 -0.62 -15.17 -11.45
CA LEU A 355 -1.10 -14.40 -10.31
C LEU A 355 -1.57 -15.37 -9.25
N ASP A 356 -0.86 -15.39 -8.13
CA ASP A 356 -1.19 -16.27 -7.01
C ASP A 356 -1.92 -15.44 -5.96
N LEU A 357 -3.17 -15.83 -5.68
CA LEU A 357 -3.91 -15.31 -4.54
C LEU A 357 -3.76 -16.30 -3.38
N VAL A 358 -2.89 -15.96 -2.43
CA VAL A 358 -2.59 -16.81 -1.27
C VAL A 358 -3.32 -16.27 -0.06
N GLY A 359 -4.32 -17.02 0.42
CA GLY A 359 -5.04 -16.72 1.66
C GLY A 359 -4.52 -17.58 2.81
N PHE A 360 -4.29 -16.98 3.97
CA PHE A 360 -3.92 -17.69 5.18
C PHE A 360 -5.14 -17.85 6.08
N ILE A 361 -5.35 -19.08 6.56
CA ILE A 361 -6.35 -19.38 7.58
C ILE A 361 -5.56 -19.80 8.82
N ASP A 362 -5.63 -19.01 9.88
CA ASP A 362 -5.18 -19.46 11.20
C ASP A 362 -6.11 -20.58 11.66
N ILE A 363 -5.60 -21.81 11.70
CA ILE A 363 -6.26 -22.94 12.33
C ILE A 363 -5.73 -22.99 13.76
N ASP A 364 -6.48 -22.40 14.70
CA ASP A 364 -6.20 -22.57 16.13
C ASP A 364 -6.36 -24.08 16.50
N PRO A 365 -5.36 -24.72 17.13
CA PRO A 365 -5.45 -26.12 17.56
C PRO A 365 -6.41 -26.36 18.74
#